data_AF-A0A495XBT1-F1
#
_entry.id   AF-A0A495XBT1-F1
#
_cell.length_a   1.000
_cell.length_b   1.000
_cell.length_c   1.000
_cell.angle_alpha   90.00
_cell.angle_beta   90.00
_cell.angle_gamma   90.00
#
_symmetry.space_group_name_H-M   'P 1'
#
loop_
_entity.id
_entity.type
_entity.pdbx_description
1 polymer ?
#
loop_
_entity_poly.entity_id
_entity_poly.type
_entity_poly.pdbx_seq_one_letter_code
_entity_poly.pdbx_strand_id
1 'polypeptide(L)'
;MDTLRDAILRAATNRRAPLPRTGGLDAADVDGAARDVLDRMLVGLWEHGWLPVDVVEAVRRAAEPRAESVVVDAVARTLAGYRSLHPAWVEQAAAVDAVVWWDPAQPYLPQWAARHIEVLDEAVAVVVAALAALIPLPALPEIVPPPGSPLADVTHHHVDPKVLKRVRGLLAKAESTAFPEEAEALSAKAQELVTRHALERMPTEVATTASRRVWLDKRYFDGKAQIVHVVAEANRCRAVVYDLGFVALVGEELDLEIVELLSASLLVQATRAMVAAGDGARKGDESRSLAYRKSFLLSYAHRVGERLKAANEPPTDDDRLLPVLAERKRAVDQLFTTLFTRTVSKSTPIRSEAGWQAGRAAANRADLDVRRS
;
A
#
# COMPACT_ATOMS: atom_id res chain seq x y z
N MET A 1 -39.98 17.45 -1.45
CA MET A 1 -39.76 16.00 -1.62
C MET A 1 -38.27 15.80 -1.58
N ASP A 2 -37.80 14.86 -0.76
CA ASP A 2 -36.37 14.49 -0.72
C ASP A 2 -35.97 13.94 -2.10
N THR A 3 -34.89 14.43 -2.71
CA THR A 3 -34.45 13.87 -3.99
C THR A 3 -33.88 12.47 -3.75
N LEU A 4 -33.86 11.60 -4.77
CA LEU A 4 -33.24 10.28 -4.63
C LEU A 4 -31.76 10.38 -4.20
N ARG A 5 -31.06 11.44 -4.64
CA ARG A 5 -29.68 11.73 -4.22
C ARG A 5 -29.59 11.97 -2.71
N ASP A 6 -30.50 12.77 -2.16
CA ASP A 6 -30.56 13.08 -0.74
C ASP A 6 -30.90 11.83 0.08
N ALA A 7 -31.81 10.99 -0.42
CA ALA A 7 -32.14 9.72 0.22
C ALA A 7 -30.94 8.75 0.26
N ILE A 8 -30.17 8.64 -0.84
CA ILE A 8 -28.94 7.84 -0.89
C ILE A 8 -27.92 8.35 0.13
N LEU A 9 -27.65 9.66 0.15
CA LEU A 9 -26.71 10.27 1.10
C LEU A 9 -27.14 10.11 2.56
N ARG A 10 -28.44 10.25 2.83
CA ARG A 10 -29.03 10.04 4.16
C ARG A 10 -28.84 8.59 4.63
N ALA A 11 -29.07 7.62 3.75
CA ALA A 11 -28.86 6.21 4.05
C ALA A 11 -27.37 5.88 4.28
N ALA A 12 -26.47 6.52 3.52
CA ALA A 12 -25.02 6.32 3.67
C ALA A 12 -24.47 6.92 4.98
N THR A 13 -25.01 8.06 5.42
CA THR A 13 -24.58 8.74 6.67
C THR A 13 -25.26 8.20 7.92
N ASN A 14 -26.46 7.62 7.80
CA ASN A 14 -27.23 7.10 8.92
C ASN A 14 -27.69 5.67 8.65
N ARG A 15 -27.02 4.69 9.28
CA ARG A 15 -27.38 3.25 9.18
C ARG A 15 -28.81 2.90 9.62
N ARG A 16 -29.50 3.79 10.34
CA ARG A 16 -30.91 3.60 10.75
C ARG A 16 -31.90 4.17 9.73
N ALA A 17 -31.45 4.99 8.79
CA ALA A 17 -32.32 5.51 7.75
C ALA A 17 -32.69 4.35 6.79
N PRO A 18 -33.93 4.33 6.29
CA PRO A 18 -34.34 3.30 5.33
C PRO A 18 -33.54 3.45 4.03
N LEU A 19 -33.23 2.33 3.39
CA LEU A 19 -32.66 2.33 2.05
C LEU A 19 -33.65 2.93 1.05
N PRO A 20 -33.20 3.74 0.07
CA PRO A 20 -34.06 4.27 -0.97
C PRO A 20 -34.71 3.14 -1.77
N ARG A 21 -36.01 3.26 -2.03
CA ARG A 21 -36.76 2.36 -2.90
C ARG A 21 -36.83 2.94 -4.30
N THR A 22 -36.60 2.10 -5.31
CA THR A 22 -36.57 2.50 -6.73
C THR A 22 -37.86 2.19 -7.48
N GLY A 23 -38.82 1.52 -6.83
CA GLY A 23 -40.11 1.15 -7.42
C GLY A 23 -40.86 2.36 -7.99
N GLY A 24 -41.16 2.30 -9.29
CA GLY A 24 -41.87 3.36 -10.02
C GLY A 24 -41.01 4.50 -10.54
N LEU A 25 -39.69 4.46 -10.33
CA LEU A 25 -38.73 5.40 -10.93
C LEU A 25 -38.17 4.86 -12.24
N ASP A 26 -37.78 5.76 -13.14
CA ASP A 26 -37.03 5.38 -14.34
C ASP A 26 -35.61 4.95 -13.97
N ALA A 27 -35.12 3.89 -14.62
CA ALA A 27 -33.82 3.32 -14.33
C ALA A 27 -32.68 4.30 -14.64
N ALA A 28 -32.87 5.17 -15.64
CA ALA A 28 -31.91 6.23 -15.98
C ALA A 28 -31.82 7.30 -14.87
N ASP A 29 -32.94 7.69 -14.27
CA ASP A 29 -32.97 8.64 -13.14
C ASP A 29 -32.28 8.06 -11.90
N VAL A 30 -32.49 6.77 -11.63
CA VAL A 30 -31.84 6.06 -10.53
C VAL A 30 -30.32 5.96 -10.74
N ASP A 31 -29.89 5.56 -11.95
CA ASP A 31 -28.48 5.51 -12.32
C ASP A 31 -27.81 6.88 -12.19
N GLY A 32 -28.44 7.93 -12.74
CA GLY A 32 -27.93 9.30 -12.66
C GLY A 32 -27.81 9.80 -11.23
N ALA A 33 -28.78 9.52 -10.36
CA ALA A 33 -28.71 9.89 -8.95
C ALA A 33 -27.57 9.16 -8.21
N ALA A 34 -27.41 7.86 -8.43
CA ALA A 34 -26.38 7.06 -7.80
C ALA A 34 -24.97 7.47 -8.26
N ARG A 35 -24.77 7.62 -9.58
CA ARG A 35 -23.50 8.03 -10.18
C ARG A 35 -23.09 9.42 -9.72
N ASP A 36 -24.00 10.39 -9.74
CA ASP A 36 -23.68 11.77 -9.37
C ASP A 36 -23.23 11.89 -7.92
N VAL A 37 -23.77 11.08 -7.00
CA VAL A 37 -23.33 11.10 -5.59
C VAL A 37 -21.96 10.43 -5.45
N LEU A 38 -21.76 9.28 -6.11
CA LEU A 38 -20.50 8.53 -6.03
C LEU A 38 -19.34 9.27 -6.70
N ASP A 39 -19.57 9.88 -7.87
CA ASP A 39 -18.55 10.66 -8.58
C ASP A 39 -18.11 11.88 -7.78
N ARG A 40 -19.07 12.63 -7.22
CA ARG A 40 -18.75 13.79 -6.39
C ARG A 40 -17.94 13.39 -5.16
N MET A 41 -18.24 12.22 -4.56
CA MET A 41 -17.44 11.67 -3.47
C MET A 41 -16.02 11.35 -3.93
N LEU A 42 -15.85 10.65 -5.06
CA LEU A 42 -14.53 10.29 -5.58
C LEU A 42 -13.70 11.51 -5.99
N VAL A 43 -14.29 12.48 -6.69
CA VAL A 43 -13.63 13.74 -7.05
C VAL A 43 -13.15 14.48 -5.81
N GLY A 44 -14.00 14.57 -4.78
CA GLY A 44 -13.59 15.14 -3.50
C GLY A 44 -12.42 14.38 -2.86
N LEU A 45 -12.41 13.04 -2.91
CA LEU A 45 -11.30 12.25 -2.38
C LEU A 45 -10.00 12.48 -3.16
N TRP A 46 -10.05 12.60 -4.50
CA TRP A 46 -8.89 12.94 -5.33
C TRP A 46 -8.25 14.26 -4.92
N GLU A 47 -9.08 15.30 -4.69
CA GLU A 47 -8.63 16.62 -4.21
C GLU A 47 -8.07 16.58 -2.78
N HIS A 48 -8.41 15.56 -1.99
CA HIS A 48 -7.93 15.35 -0.62
C HIS A 48 -6.87 14.26 -0.51
N GLY A 49 -6.13 14.05 -1.61
CA GLY A 49 -4.92 13.24 -1.64
C GLY A 49 -5.13 11.74 -1.70
N TRP A 50 -6.35 11.23 -1.87
CA TRP A 50 -6.59 9.80 -2.10
C TRP A 50 -6.22 9.41 -3.53
N LEU A 51 -5.74 8.17 -3.71
CA LEU A 51 -5.42 7.59 -5.02
C LEU A 51 -6.28 6.34 -5.29
N PRO A 52 -6.36 5.84 -6.54
CA PRO A 52 -7.26 4.74 -6.91
C PRO A 52 -7.12 3.49 -6.03
N VAL A 53 -5.89 3.04 -5.80
CA VAL A 53 -5.62 1.87 -4.94
C VAL A 53 -6.07 2.14 -3.50
N ASP A 54 -5.85 3.35 -2.99
CA ASP A 54 -6.23 3.70 -1.61
C ASP A 54 -7.73 3.66 -1.40
N VAL A 55 -8.51 4.20 -2.35
CA VAL A 55 -9.98 4.21 -2.28
C VAL A 55 -10.53 2.79 -2.30
N VAL A 56 -10.02 1.94 -3.20
CA VAL A 56 -10.44 0.54 -3.30
C VAL A 56 -10.07 -0.23 -2.04
N GLU A 57 -8.86 -0.06 -1.49
CA GLU A 57 -8.44 -0.69 -0.23
C GLU A 57 -9.28 -0.24 0.97
N ALA A 58 -9.62 1.05 1.05
CA ALA A 58 -10.48 1.55 2.12
C ALA A 58 -11.87 0.91 2.09
N VAL A 59 -12.46 0.78 0.90
CA VAL A 59 -13.78 0.16 0.71
C VAL A 59 -13.72 -1.34 0.99
N ARG A 60 -12.71 -2.05 0.46
CA ARG A 60 -12.47 -3.49 0.72
C ARG A 60 -12.41 -3.82 2.21
N ARG A 61 -11.92 -2.90 3.04
CA ARG A 61 -11.77 -3.08 4.49
C ARG A 61 -13.03 -2.74 5.29
N ALA A 62 -13.89 -1.90 4.74
CA ALA A 62 -15.03 -1.32 5.46
C ALA A 62 -16.39 -1.85 4.97
N ALA A 63 -16.45 -2.43 3.78
CA ALA A 63 -17.67 -2.88 3.12
C ALA A 63 -17.52 -4.28 2.48
N GLU A 64 -18.61 -4.78 1.93
CA GLU A 64 -18.66 -6.07 1.25
C GLU A 64 -18.03 -6.01 -0.16
N PRO A 65 -17.60 -7.14 -0.76
CA PRO A 65 -16.95 -7.17 -2.07
C PRO A 65 -17.75 -6.52 -3.21
N ARG A 66 -19.08 -6.45 -3.08
CA ARG A 66 -19.95 -5.77 -4.07
C ARG A 66 -19.78 -4.25 -4.04
N ALA A 67 -19.53 -3.66 -2.88
CA ALA A 67 -19.25 -2.23 -2.78
C ALA A 67 -17.90 -1.89 -3.42
N GLU A 68 -16.91 -2.78 -3.29
CA GLU A 68 -15.64 -2.66 -4.00
C GLU A 68 -15.85 -2.62 -5.52
N SER A 69 -16.65 -3.52 -6.09
CA SER A 69 -16.86 -3.56 -7.54
C SER A 69 -17.52 -2.29 -8.09
N VAL A 70 -18.54 -1.74 -7.40
CA VAL A 70 -19.15 -0.45 -7.78
C VAL A 70 -18.16 0.71 -7.72
N VAL A 71 -17.24 0.68 -6.75
CA VAL A 71 -16.21 1.73 -6.60
C VAL A 71 -15.14 1.61 -7.69
N VAL A 72 -14.68 0.40 -8.03
CA VAL A 72 -13.75 0.18 -9.15
C VAL A 72 -14.33 0.70 -10.46
N ASP A 73 -15.60 0.38 -10.74
CA ASP A 73 -16.29 0.87 -11.93
C ASP A 73 -16.44 2.41 -11.92
N ALA A 74 -16.72 3.01 -10.76
CA ALA A 74 -16.77 4.46 -10.62
C ALA A 74 -15.40 5.14 -10.76
N VAL A 75 -14.32 4.51 -10.31
CA VAL A 75 -12.93 4.96 -10.55
C VAL A 75 -12.66 4.95 -12.05
N ALA A 76 -12.92 3.85 -12.76
CA ALA A 76 -12.70 3.75 -14.20
C ALA A 76 -13.44 4.86 -14.96
N ARG A 77 -14.70 5.10 -14.58
CA ARG A 77 -15.57 6.08 -15.19
C ARG A 77 -15.15 7.53 -14.92
N THR A 78 -14.78 7.85 -13.68
CA THR A 78 -14.31 9.20 -13.33
C THR A 78 -12.99 9.52 -14.03
N LEU A 79 -12.05 8.57 -14.06
CA LEU A 79 -10.75 8.77 -14.71
C LEU A 79 -10.86 8.91 -16.24
N ALA A 80 -11.80 8.22 -16.88
CA ALA A 80 -12.06 8.36 -18.32
C ALA A 80 -12.48 9.79 -18.73
N GLY A 81 -12.96 10.62 -17.79
CA GLY A 81 -13.32 12.02 -18.05
C GLY A 81 -12.12 12.97 -18.16
N TYR A 82 -10.91 12.55 -17.76
CA TYR A 82 -9.73 13.39 -17.76
C TYR A 82 -8.90 13.20 -19.04
N ARG A 83 -8.46 14.32 -19.65
CA ARG A 83 -7.65 14.29 -20.89
C ARG A 83 -6.21 13.86 -20.66
N SER A 84 -5.68 14.14 -19.46
CA SER A 84 -4.32 13.86 -19.06
C SER A 84 -4.32 13.33 -17.63
N LEU A 85 -3.64 12.19 -17.45
CA LEU A 85 -3.45 11.55 -16.17
C LEU A 85 -1.96 11.41 -15.92
N HIS A 86 -1.56 11.65 -14.67
CA HIS A 86 -0.19 11.37 -14.26
C HIS A 86 0.04 9.85 -14.29
N PRO A 87 1.23 9.35 -14.69
CA PRO A 87 1.46 7.90 -14.90
C PRO A 87 1.08 7.04 -13.70
N ALA A 88 1.35 7.50 -12.47
CA ALA A 88 0.90 6.82 -11.25
C ALA A 88 -0.63 6.61 -11.16
N TRP A 89 -1.46 7.51 -11.70
CA TRP A 89 -2.92 7.30 -11.76
C TRP A 89 -3.27 6.17 -12.74
N VAL A 90 -2.58 6.11 -13.89
CA VAL A 90 -2.78 5.06 -14.89
C VAL A 90 -2.35 3.70 -14.32
N GLU A 91 -1.18 3.64 -13.70
CA GLU A 91 -0.65 2.43 -13.04
C GLU A 91 -1.59 1.95 -11.93
N GLN A 92 -2.06 2.84 -11.07
CA GLN A 92 -2.95 2.48 -9.97
C GLN A 92 -4.36 2.09 -10.44
N ALA A 93 -4.89 2.74 -11.48
CA ALA A 93 -6.15 2.32 -12.10
C ALA A 93 -6.04 0.90 -12.67
N ALA A 94 -4.92 0.60 -13.35
CA ALA A 94 -4.65 -0.75 -13.85
C ALA A 94 -4.49 -1.77 -12.71
N ALA A 95 -3.84 -1.40 -11.61
CA ALA A 95 -3.63 -2.29 -10.45
C ALA A 95 -4.93 -2.72 -9.74
N VAL A 96 -6.01 -1.95 -9.89
CA VAL A 96 -7.34 -2.28 -9.33
C VAL A 96 -8.34 -2.72 -10.41
N ASP A 97 -7.87 -3.02 -11.63
CA ASP A 97 -8.70 -3.39 -12.77
C ASP A 97 -9.82 -2.38 -13.08
N ALA A 98 -9.56 -1.08 -12.90
CA ALA A 98 -10.50 -0.01 -13.20
C ALA A 98 -10.66 0.19 -14.72
N VAL A 99 -11.48 -0.67 -15.32
CA VAL A 99 -11.77 -0.69 -16.76
C VAL A 99 -13.28 -0.61 -17.00
N VAL A 100 -13.68 0.16 -18.01
CA VAL A 100 -15.08 0.28 -18.44
C VAL A 100 -15.49 -0.98 -19.18
N TRP A 101 -16.28 -1.86 -18.55
CA TRP A 101 -16.80 -3.10 -19.13
C TRP A 101 -18.25 -3.00 -19.64
N TRP A 102 -18.97 -1.97 -19.21
CA TRP A 102 -20.38 -1.74 -19.55
C TRP A 102 -20.52 -0.88 -20.82
N ASP A 103 -21.71 -0.89 -21.43
CA ASP A 103 -22.04 0.01 -22.53
C ASP A 103 -22.29 1.44 -22.00
N PRO A 104 -21.47 2.45 -22.34
CA PRO A 104 -21.67 3.82 -21.88
C PRO A 104 -22.93 4.49 -22.43
N ALA A 105 -23.55 3.94 -23.48
CA ALA A 105 -24.80 4.45 -24.04
C ALA A 105 -26.04 4.03 -23.23
N GLN A 106 -25.88 3.12 -22.26
CA GLN A 106 -26.96 2.62 -21.40
C GLN A 106 -26.72 3.00 -19.94
N PRO A 107 -27.77 3.10 -19.10
CA PRO A 107 -27.61 3.29 -17.66
C PRO A 107 -26.71 2.20 -17.07
N TYR A 108 -25.75 2.59 -16.23
CA TYR A 108 -24.73 1.68 -15.69
C TYR A 108 -25.31 0.74 -14.63
N LEU A 109 -26.07 1.28 -13.67
CA LEU A 109 -26.52 0.54 -12.48
C LEU A 109 -27.40 -0.69 -12.83
N PRO A 110 -28.31 -0.64 -13.82
CA PRO A 110 -29.01 -1.83 -14.30
C PRO A 110 -28.09 -2.89 -14.92
N GLN A 111 -27.06 -2.48 -15.67
CA GLN A 111 -26.08 -3.41 -16.25
C GLN A 111 -25.27 -4.08 -15.13
N TRP A 112 -24.84 -3.30 -14.14
CA TRP A 112 -24.15 -3.82 -12.95
C TRP A 112 -25.03 -4.81 -12.19
N ALA A 113 -26.31 -4.48 -11.98
CA ALA A 113 -27.27 -5.35 -11.30
C ALA A 113 -27.44 -6.68 -12.05
N ALA A 114 -27.63 -6.63 -13.38
CA ALA A 114 -27.73 -7.82 -14.21
C ALA A 114 -26.47 -8.70 -14.15
N ARG A 115 -25.27 -8.09 -14.19
CA ARG A 115 -23.99 -8.80 -14.08
C ARG A 115 -23.83 -9.54 -12.74
N HIS A 116 -24.36 -8.97 -11.66
CA HIS A 116 -24.27 -9.54 -10.31
C HIS A 116 -25.50 -10.37 -9.91
N ILE A 117 -26.47 -10.55 -10.82
CA ILE A 117 -27.73 -11.26 -10.58
C ILE A 117 -28.53 -10.60 -9.44
N GLU A 118 -28.63 -9.28 -9.50
CA GLU A 118 -29.29 -8.43 -8.49
C GLU A 118 -30.41 -7.59 -9.12
N VAL A 119 -31.27 -7.04 -8.25
CA VAL A 119 -32.29 -6.04 -8.63
C VAL A 119 -31.78 -4.62 -8.39
N LEU A 120 -32.46 -3.64 -8.98
CA LEU A 120 -32.04 -2.23 -8.92
C LEU A 120 -32.01 -1.68 -7.47
N ASP A 121 -32.96 -2.08 -6.62
CA ASP A 121 -32.98 -1.74 -5.19
C ASP A 121 -31.69 -2.21 -4.48
N GLU A 122 -31.23 -3.44 -4.76
CA GLU A 122 -30.00 -4.00 -4.18
C GLU A 122 -28.76 -3.30 -4.72
N ALA A 123 -28.74 -2.94 -6.01
CA ALA A 123 -27.65 -2.16 -6.58
C ALA A 123 -27.54 -0.76 -5.92
N VAL A 124 -28.68 -0.10 -5.63
CA VAL A 124 -28.68 1.16 -4.86
C VAL A 124 -28.19 0.93 -3.43
N ALA A 125 -28.58 -0.17 -2.77
CA ALA A 125 -28.07 -0.52 -1.45
C ALA A 125 -26.55 -0.69 -1.43
N VAL A 126 -25.97 -1.28 -2.48
CA VAL A 126 -24.53 -1.42 -2.65
C VAL A 126 -23.84 -0.07 -2.84
N VAL A 127 -24.43 0.86 -3.61
CA VAL A 127 -23.94 2.25 -3.73
C VAL A 127 -23.95 2.95 -2.36
N VAL A 128 -25.02 2.78 -1.59
CA VAL A 128 -25.12 3.32 -0.22
C VAL A 128 -24.02 2.73 0.67
N ALA A 129 -23.75 1.43 0.60
CA ALA A 129 -22.68 0.78 1.36
C ALA A 129 -21.28 1.30 0.98
N ALA A 130 -21.02 1.50 -0.32
CA ALA A 130 -19.80 2.11 -0.81
C ALA A 130 -19.64 3.54 -0.27
N LEU A 131 -20.67 4.38 -0.37
CA LEU A 131 -20.63 5.74 0.17
C LEU A 131 -20.43 5.76 1.68
N ALA A 132 -21.07 4.85 2.43
CA ALA A 132 -20.88 4.74 3.88
C ALA A 132 -19.43 4.40 4.27
N ALA A 133 -18.68 3.71 3.40
CA ALA A 133 -17.25 3.45 3.58
C ALA A 133 -16.37 4.67 3.22
N LEU A 134 -16.78 5.47 2.24
CA LEU A 134 -16.01 6.62 1.73
C LEU A 134 -16.19 7.90 2.53
N ILE A 135 -17.40 8.18 3.03
CA ILE A 135 -17.73 9.41 3.79
C ILE A 135 -16.82 9.68 5.00
N PRO A 136 -16.46 8.69 5.86
CA PRO A 136 -15.66 8.97 7.05
C PRO A 136 -14.16 9.11 6.77
N LEU A 137 -13.73 8.98 5.51
CA LEU A 137 -12.31 9.02 5.17
C LEU A 137 -11.71 10.40 5.42
N PRO A 138 -10.56 10.49 6.12
CA PRO A 138 -9.89 11.77 6.37
C PRO A 138 -9.18 12.27 5.12
N ALA A 139 -8.79 13.54 5.13
CA ALA A 139 -7.82 14.06 4.16
C ALA A 139 -6.44 13.39 4.35
N LEU A 140 -5.76 13.12 3.24
CA LEU A 140 -4.40 12.60 3.23
C LEU A 140 -3.44 13.63 2.58
N PRO A 141 -2.14 13.58 2.90
CA PRO A 141 -1.16 14.39 2.17
C PRO A 141 -1.20 14.08 0.67
N GLU A 142 -1.22 15.11 -0.18
CA GLU A 142 -1.12 14.94 -1.62
C GLU A 142 0.29 14.45 -1.97
N ILE A 143 0.37 13.22 -2.50
CA ILE A 143 1.63 12.59 -2.91
C ILE A 143 1.77 12.47 -4.43
N VAL A 144 0.65 12.59 -5.14
CA VAL A 144 0.55 12.67 -6.60
C VAL A 144 -0.47 13.76 -6.88
N PRO A 145 -0.23 14.69 -7.82
CA PRO A 145 -1.20 15.71 -8.18
C PRO A 145 -2.55 15.08 -8.59
N PRO A 146 -3.68 15.74 -8.28
CA PRO A 146 -5.00 15.24 -8.65
C PRO A 146 -5.15 15.11 -10.18
N PRO A 147 -6.05 14.25 -10.67
CA PRO A 147 -6.23 14.02 -12.10
C PRO A 147 -6.64 15.32 -12.80
N GLY A 148 -6.13 15.54 -14.01
CA GLY A 148 -6.32 16.80 -14.75
C GLY A 148 -5.37 17.94 -14.36
N SER A 149 -4.53 17.76 -13.33
CA SER A 149 -3.43 18.69 -13.06
C SER A 149 -2.46 18.75 -14.25
N PRO A 150 -1.85 19.93 -14.53
CA PRO A 150 -0.82 20.03 -15.56
C PRO A 150 0.33 19.06 -15.30
N LEU A 151 0.64 18.22 -16.28
CA LEU A 151 1.78 17.30 -16.26
C LEU A 151 3.08 18.09 -16.54
N ALA A 152 3.44 19.06 -15.70
CA ALA A 152 4.70 19.77 -15.85
C ALA A 152 5.86 18.79 -15.56
N ASP A 153 6.71 18.56 -16.57
CA ASP A 153 7.94 17.75 -16.56
C ASP A 153 8.04 16.71 -15.44
N VAL A 154 7.10 15.76 -15.43
CA VAL A 154 7.21 14.58 -14.57
C VAL A 154 8.29 13.70 -15.19
N THR A 155 9.55 14.02 -14.91
CA THR A 155 10.66 13.11 -15.16
C THR A 155 10.53 11.96 -14.18
N HIS A 156 9.74 10.96 -14.54
CA HIS A 156 9.88 9.63 -13.95
C HIS A 156 11.28 9.14 -14.31
N HIS A 157 12.21 9.29 -13.37
CA HIS A 157 13.48 8.59 -13.42
C HIS A 157 13.15 7.11 -13.27
N HIS A 158 12.90 6.45 -14.42
CA HIS A 158 12.69 5.03 -14.45
C HIS A 158 13.97 4.39 -13.98
N VAL A 159 13.87 3.70 -12.84
CA VAL A 159 14.90 2.78 -12.38
C VAL A 159 15.24 1.82 -13.51
N ASP A 160 16.52 1.48 -13.67
CA ASP A 160 16.96 0.54 -14.71
C ASP A 160 16.13 -0.75 -14.63
N PRO A 161 15.25 -1.01 -15.63
CA PRO A 161 14.35 -2.16 -15.59
C PRO A 161 15.11 -3.49 -15.51
N LYS A 162 16.38 -3.51 -15.95
CA LYS A 162 17.24 -4.69 -15.87
C LYS A 162 17.63 -5.01 -14.43
N VAL A 163 17.94 -3.99 -13.62
CA VAL A 163 18.31 -4.18 -12.21
C VAL A 163 17.11 -4.69 -11.44
N LEU A 164 15.94 -4.06 -11.59
CA LEU A 164 14.70 -4.53 -10.94
C LEU A 164 14.33 -5.95 -11.36
N LYS A 165 14.43 -6.27 -12.66
CA LYS A 165 14.16 -7.62 -13.14
C LYS A 165 15.10 -8.64 -12.50
N ARG A 166 16.38 -8.29 -12.32
CA ARG A 166 17.37 -9.15 -11.67
C ARG A 166 17.09 -9.30 -10.17
N VAL A 167 16.74 -8.22 -9.49
CA VAL A 167 16.33 -8.23 -8.06
C VAL A 167 15.10 -9.10 -7.87
N ARG A 168 14.04 -8.87 -8.65
CA ARG A 168 12.82 -9.69 -8.63
C ARG A 168 13.12 -11.16 -8.91
N GLY A 169 14.01 -11.45 -9.87
CA GLY A 169 14.44 -12.82 -10.17
C GLY A 169 15.18 -13.49 -9.01
N LEU A 170 16.06 -12.77 -8.33
CA LEU A 170 16.78 -13.26 -7.15
C LEU A 170 15.82 -13.53 -5.98
N LEU A 171 14.91 -12.61 -5.69
CA LEU A 171 13.91 -12.75 -4.63
C LEU A 171 12.91 -13.88 -4.93
N ALA A 172 12.41 -13.97 -6.16
CA ALA A 172 11.53 -15.07 -6.57
C ALA A 172 12.22 -16.43 -6.43
N LYS A 173 13.51 -16.51 -6.76
CA LYS A 173 14.29 -17.74 -6.57
C LYS A 173 14.47 -18.05 -5.07
N ALA A 174 14.77 -17.05 -4.25
CA ALA A 174 14.85 -17.21 -2.79
C ALA A 174 13.54 -17.74 -2.19
N GLU A 175 12.40 -17.25 -2.66
CA GLU A 175 11.08 -17.68 -2.19
C GLU A 175 10.69 -19.11 -2.62
N SER A 176 11.31 -19.61 -3.69
CA SER A 176 11.02 -20.91 -4.31
C SER A 176 11.91 -22.06 -3.83
N THR A 177 13.09 -21.77 -3.27
CA THR A 177 14.01 -22.81 -2.82
C THR A 177 13.60 -23.36 -1.45
N ALA A 178 13.83 -24.66 -1.26
CA ALA A 178 13.63 -25.34 0.03
C ALA A 178 14.85 -25.24 0.95
N PHE A 179 15.97 -24.71 0.46
CA PHE A 179 17.23 -24.60 1.18
C PHE A 179 17.39 -23.19 1.77
N PRO A 180 17.31 -23.03 3.11
CA PRO A 180 17.39 -21.72 3.75
C PRO A 180 18.69 -20.96 3.44
N GLU A 181 19.83 -21.67 3.36
CA GLU A 181 21.11 -21.03 3.05
C GLU A 181 21.19 -20.50 1.61
N GLU A 182 20.53 -21.16 0.65
CA GLU A 182 20.46 -20.68 -0.74
C GLU A 182 19.56 -19.46 -0.83
N ALA A 183 18.40 -19.50 -0.16
CA ALA A 183 17.48 -18.38 -0.10
C ALA A 183 18.17 -17.14 0.48
N GLU A 184 18.95 -17.33 1.54
CA GLU A 184 19.75 -16.30 2.18
C GLU A 184 20.80 -15.67 1.26
N ALA A 185 21.58 -16.50 0.56
CA ALA A 185 22.58 -16.01 -0.39
C ALA A 185 21.94 -15.23 -1.56
N LEU A 186 20.75 -15.64 -2.03
CA LEU A 186 20.05 -14.99 -3.13
C LEU A 186 19.51 -13.61 -2.75
N SER A 187 18.87 -13.50 -1.59
CA SER A 187 18.32 -12.23 -1.11
C SER A 187 19.43 -11.25 -0.71
N ALA A 188 20.51 -11.75 -0.11
CA ALA A 188 21.71 -10.96 0.11
C ALA A 188 22.31 -10.43 -1.18
N LYS A 189 22.36 -11.25 -2.23
CA LYS A 189 22.82 -10.80 -3.55
C LYS A 189 21.91 -9.75 -4.15
N ALA A 190 20.60 -9.86 -3.91
CA ALA A 190 19.63 -8.86 -4.33
C ALA A 190 19.89 -7.52 -3.63
N GLN A 191 20.07 -7.53 -2.30
CA GLN A 191 20.40 -6.34 -1.52
C GLN A 191 21.74 -5.72 -1.93
N GLU A 192 22.79 -6.52 -2.10
CA GLU A 192 24.11 -6.06 -2.52
C GLU A 192 24.06 -5.41 -3.92
N LEU A 193 23.35 -6.04 -4.87
CA LEU A 193 23.17 -5.52 -6.22
C LEU A 193 22.47 -4.16 -6.20
N VAL A 194 21.42 -4.06 -5.39
CA VAL A 194 20.65 -2.83 -5.18
C VAL A 194 21.52 -1.73 -4.59
N THR A 195 22.18 -2.01 -3.46
CA THR A 195 22.98 -1.02 -2.74
C THR A 195 24.12 -0.52 -3.61
N ARG A 196 24.83 -1.42 -4.31
CA ARG A 196 25.88 -1.04 -5.27
C ARG A 196 25.33 -0.15 -6.38
N HIS A 197 24.24 -0.57 -7.03
CA HIS A 197 23.65 0.18 -8.14
C HIS A 197 23.18 1.58 -7.72
N ALA A 198 22.54 1.68 -6.55
CA ALA A 198 22.12 2.96 -5.99
C ALA A 198 23.32 3.87 -5.77
N LEU A 199 24.35 3.40 -5.06
CA LEU A 199 25.56 4.18 -4.75
C LEU A 199 26.33 4.64 -5.99
N GLU A 200 26.43 3.79 -7.03
CA GLU A 200 27.13 4.13 -8.28
C GLU A 200 26.45 5.27 -9.06
N ARG A 201 25.12 5.35 -9.03
CA ARG A 201 24.36 6.36 -9.79
C ARG A 201 24.23 7.70 -9.06
N MET A 202 24.27 7.68 -7.72
CA MET A 202 23.95 8.86 -6.92
C MET A 202 24.70 10.14 -7.32
N PRO A 203 26.01 10.11 -7.63
CA PRO A 203 26.77 11.31 -7.96
C PRO A 203 26.38 11.96 -9.30
N THR A 204 25.74 11.20 -10.20
CA THR A 204 25.42 11.65 -11.56
C THR A 204 23.96 12.00 -11.77
N GLU A 205 23.09 11.64 -10.82
CA GLU A 205 21.65 11.83 -10.92
C GLU A 205 21.14 12.91 -9.98
N VAL A 206 20.23 13.73 -10.50
CA VAL A 206 19.48 14.70 -9.69
C VAL A 206 18.62 13.93 -8.70
N ALA A 207 18.67 14.33 -7.42
CA ALA A 207 17.85 13.71 -6.38
C ALA A 207 16.37 13.94 -6.68
N THR A 208 15.62 12.87 -6.90
CA THR A 208 14.16 12.92 -7.05
C THR A 208 13.50 12.30 -5.84
N THR A 209 12.78 13.11 -5.07
CA THR A 209 12.05 12.63 -3.90
C THR A 209 10.58 12.41 -4.23
N ALA A 210 10.04 11.30 -3.78
CA ALA A 210 8.65 10.91 -3.99
C ALA A 210 8.08 10.31 -2.70
N SER A 211 6.78 10.02 -2.74
CA SER A 211 6.07 9.36 -1.65
C SER A 211 5.17 8.27 -2.19
N ARG A 212 5.11 7.13 -1.49
CA ARG A 212 4.28 5.96 -1.84
C ARG A 212 3.54 5.45 -0.61
N ARG A 213 2.39 4.80 -0.82
CA ARG A 213 1.60 4.17 0.25
C ARG A 213 1.62 2.66 0.07
N VAL A 214 2.08 1.95 1.09
CA VAL A 214 2.12 0.49 1.11
C VAL A 214 1.01 -0.01 2.03
N TRP A 215 -0.05 -0.55 1.44
CA TRP A 215 -1.15 -1.15 2.18
C TRP A 215 -0.77 -2.52 2.76
N LEU A 216 -1.09 -2.72 4.03
CA LEU A 216 -0.78 -3.95 4.74
C LEU A 216 -2.05 -4.59 5.27
N ASP A 217 -2.12 -5.91 5.21
CA ASP A 217 -3.22 -6.65 5.82
C ASP A 217 -3.38 -6.32 7.31
N LYS A 218 -4.63 -6.20 7.76
CA LYS A 218 -5.02 -5.76 9.10
C LYS A 218 -4.50 -6.68 10.20
N ARG A 219 -4.34 -7.97 9.89
CA ARG A 219 -3.91 -8.95 10.90
C ARG A 219 -2.44 -8.74 11.22
N TYR A 220 -2.18 -8.49 12.50
CA TYR A 220 -0.84 -8.19 13.01
C TYR A 220 -0.19 -6.95 12.38
N PHE A 221 -1.03 -5.97 12.01
CA PHE A 221 -0.61 -4.75 11.32
C PHE A 221 0.64 -4.09 11.93
N ASP A 222 0.68 -3.85 13.24
CA ASP A 222 1.84 -3.19 13.88
C ASP A 222 3.18 -3.92 13.61
N GLY A 223 3.18 -5.25 13.65
CA GLY A 223 4.38 -6.04 13.38
C GLY A 223 4.79 -5.99 11.91
N LYS A 224 3.81 -6.03 10.99
CA LYS A 224 4.04 -5.89 9.54
C LYS A 224 4.54 -4.49 9.18
N ALA A 225 3.92 -3.46 9.77
CA ALA A 225 4.34 -2.07 9.61
C ALA A 225 5.76 -1.84 10.13
N GLN A 226 6.15 -2.50 11.23
CA GLN A 226 7.52 -2.44 11.73
C GLN A 226 8.51 -3.05 10.74
N ILE A 227 8.16 -4.14 10.03
CA ILE A 227 9.02 -4.72 8.97
C ILE A 227 9.23 -3.68 7.86
N VAL A 228 8.15 -3.08 7.34
CA VAL A 228 8.25 -2.02 6.31
C VAL A 228 9.10 -0.84 6.80
N HIS A 229 8.90 -0.41 8.04
CA HIS A 229 9.63 0.70 8.64
C HIS A 229 11.14 0.45 8.70
N VAL A 230 11.58 -0.72 9.18
CA VAL A 230 13.02 -1.02 9.27
C VAL A 230 13.67 -1.18 7.90
N VAL A 231 12.93 -1.70 6.91
CA VAL A 231 13.39 -1.79 5.52
C VAL A 231 13.51 -0.38 4.91
N ALA A 232 12.54 0.50 5.18
CA ALA A 232 12.59 1.90 4.76
C ALA A 232 13.80 2.63 5.36
N GLU A 233 14.02 2.53 6.67
CA GLU A 233 15.18 3.12 7.33
C GLU A 233 16.51 2.64 6.71
N ALA A 234 16.63 1.33 6.47
CA ALA A 234 17.86 0.76 5.93
C ALA A 234 18.15 1.23 4.50
N ASN A 235 17.11 1.58 3.74
CA ASN A 235 17.23 2.08 2.37
C ASN A 235 17.01 3.60 2.30
N ARG A 236 17.43 4.35 3.33
CA ARG A 236 17.43 5.83 3.37
C ARG A 236 16.06 6.51 3.19
N CYS A 237 14.97 5.76 3.35
CA CYS A 237 13.61 6.27 3.31
C CYS A 237 13.12 6.64 4.72
N ARG A 238 12.10 7.48 4.77
CA ARG A 238 11.28 7.75 5.96
C ARG A 238 9.95 7.02 5.83
N ALA A 239 9.38 6.62 6.96
CA ALA A 239 8.10 5.91 6.99
C ALA A 239 7.16 6.48 8.07
N VAL A 240 5.87 6.58 7.76
CA VAL A 240 4.78 6.96 8.67
C VAL A 240 3.69 5.92 8.62
N VAL A 241 3.29 5.41 9.77
CA VAL A 241 2.20 4.42 9.88
C VAL A 241 0.87 5.13 10.04
N TYR A 242 -0.13 4.75 9.24
CA TYR A 242 -1.51 5.23 9.37
C TYR A 242 -2.41 4.14 9.93
N ASP A 243 -3.31 4.52 10.86
CA ASP A 243 -4.30 3.58 11.43
C ASP A 243 -5.35 3.10 10.41
N LEU A 244 -5.41 3.74 9.24
CA LEU A 244 -6.13 3.24 8.05
C LEU A 244 -5.59 1.89 7.55
N GLY A 245 -4.34 1.57 7.91
CA GLY A 245 -3.73 0.27 7.66
C GLY A 245 -2.76 0.25 6.48
N PHE A 246 -2.07 1.37 6.24
CA PHE A 246 -0.94 1.48 5.32
C PHE A 246 0.25 2.17 5.98
N VAL A 247 1.41 2.06 5.33
CA VAL A 247 2.63 2.81 5.66
C VAL A 247 2.92 3.78 4.52
N ALA A 248 2.97 5.08 4.81
CA ALA A 248 3.44 6.08 3.85
C ALA A 248 4.97 6.14 3.90
N LEU A 249 5.61 6.03 2.74
CA LEU A 249 7.04 6.06 2.55
C LEU A 249 7.43 7.35 1.86
N VAL A 250 8.54 7.96 2.27
CA VAL A 250 9.16 9.10 1.59
C VAL A 250 10.61 8.75 1.31
N GLY A 251 11.04 8.90 0.07
CA GLY A 251 12.36 8.48 -0.34
C GLY A 251 12.66 8.88 -1.77
N GLU A 252 13.79 8.40 -2.27
CA GLU A 252 14.09 8.45 -3.69
C GLU A 252 13.34 7.34 -4.44
N GLU A 253 13.00 7.55 -5.71
CA GLU A 253 12.20 6.59 -6.51
C GLU A 253 12.77 5.17 -6.47
N LEU A 254 14.09 5.04 -6.68
CA LEU A 254 14.79 3.76 -6.60
C LEU A 254 14.67 3.12 -5.21
N ASP A 255 14.98 3.89 -4.17
CA ASP A 255 14.92 3.41 -2.78
C ASP A 255 13.48 3.00 -2.39
N LEU A 256 12.46 3.69 -2.89
CA LEU A 256 11.06 3.34 -2.66
C LEU A 256 10.67 2.00 -3.33
N GLU A 257 11.09 1.76 -4.57
CA GLU A 257 10.86 0.49 -5.26
C GLU A 257 11.54 -0.69 -4.56
N ILE A 258 12.77 -0.47 -4.11
CA ILE A 258 13.53 -1.46 -3.33
C ILE A 258 12.79 -1.78 -2.04
N VAL A 259 12.33 -0.77 -1.31
CA VAL A 259 11.60 -0.95 -0.05
C VAL A 259 10.33 -1.75 -0.29
N GLU A 260 9.59 -1.47 -1.35
CA GLU A 260 8.37 -2.19 -1.70
C GLU A 260 8.65 -3.68 -1.99
N LEU A 261 9.63 -3.98 -2.84
CA LEU A 261 10.02 -5.35 -3.19
C LEU A 261 10.52 -6.16 -1.98
N LEU A 262 11.44 -5.59 -1.21
CA LEU A 262 12.03 -6.25 -0.04
C LEU A 262 10.98 -6.44 1.06
N SER A 263 10.14 -5.43 1.29
CA SER A 263 9.06 -5.53 2.28
C SER A 263 8.09 -6.64 1.93
N ALA A 264 7.66 -6.74 0.66
CA ALA A 264 6.78 -7.81 0.22
C ALA A 264 7.40 -9.20 0.50
N SER A 265 8.66 -9.41 0.12
CA SER A 265 9.35 -10.69 0.34
C SER A 265 9.52 -11.01 1.84
N LEU A 266 9.99 -10.04 2.64
CA LEU A 266 10.19 -10.21 4.08
C LEU A 266 8.88 -10.44 4.83
N LEU A 267 7.77 -9.83 4.42
CA LEU A 267 6.45 -10.07 5.00
C LEU A 267 5.98 -11.50 4.74
N VAL A 268 6.23 -12.04 3.54
CA VAL A 268 5.94 -13.45 3.21
C VAL A 268 6.79 -14.37 4.08
N GLN A 269 8.10 -14.14 4.16
CA GLN A 269 9.03 -14.93 4.98
C GLN A 269 8.65 -14.89 6.47
N ALA A 270 8.40 -13.70 7.02
CA ALA A 270 8.01 -13.52 8.41
C ALA A 270 6.70 -14.27 8.73
N THR A 271 5.73 -14.20 7.82
CA THR A 271 4.44 -14.90 8.00
C THR A 271 4.63 -16.42 7.96
N ARG A 272 5.40 -16.96 7.01
CA ARG A 272 5.72 -18.39 6.93
C ARG A 272 6.44 -18.87 8.20
N ALA A 273 7.46 -18.15 8.64
CA ALA A 273 8.23 -18.50 9.83
C ALA A 273 7.38 -18.44 11.12
N MET A 274 6.50 -17.45 11.24
CA MET A 274 5.58 -17.33 12.37
C MET A 274 4.57 -18.48 12.41
N VAL A 275 4.05 -18.89 11.26
CA VAL A 275 3.13 -20.04 11.16
C VAL A 275 3.86 -21.33 11.54
N ALA A 276 5.06 -21.55 11.00
CA ALA A 276 5.88 -22.73 11.32
C ALA A 276 6.26 -22.81 12.81
N ALA A 277 6.55 -21.68 13.45
CA ALA A 277 6.83 -21.63 14.89
C ALA A 277 5.62 -22.01 15.77
N GLY A 278 4.40 -21.93 15.23
CA GLY A 278 3.18 -22.39 15.88
C GLY A 278 2.70 -23.76 15.40
N ASP A 279 3.45 -24.44 14.53
CA ASP A 279 3.10 -25.76 14.03
C ASP A 279 3.31 -26.85 15.10
N GLY A 280 2.43 -27.84 15.14
CA GLY A 280 2.41 -28.85 16.21
C GLY A 280 1.93 -28.36 17.59
N ALA A 281 1.63 -27.07 17.75
CA ALA A 281 1.16 -26.50 19.01
C ALA A 281 -0.30 -26.90 19.32
N ARG A 282 -0.54 -27.37 20.56
CA ARG A 282 -1.84 -27.79 21.06
C ARG A 282 -2.75 -26.60 21.38
N LYS A 283 -4.04 -26.87 21.55
CA LYS A 283 -5.01 -25.86 22.00
C LYS A 283 -4.61 -25.39 23.41
N GLY A 284 -4.31 -24.09 23.55
CA GLY A 284 -3.87 -23.48 24.80
C GLY A 284 -2.40 -23.05 24.80
N ASP A 285 -1.61 -23.50 23.82
CA ASP A 285 -0.19 -23.14 23.74
C ASP A 285 0.00 -21.65 23.40
N GLU A 286 0.96 -21.02 24.09
CA GLU A 286 1.27 -19.61 23.94
C GLU A 286 1.63 -19.23 22.50
N SER A 287 2.26 -20.14 21.74
CA SER A 287 2.64 -19.94 20.33
C SER A 287 1.45 -19.67 19.40
N ARG A 288 0.24 -20.06 19.81
CA ARG A 288 -1.01 -19.77 19.09
C ARG A 288 -1.67 -18.47 19.53
N SER A 289 -1.15 -17.82 20.58
CA SER A 289 -1.72 -16.59 21.13
C SER A 289 -1.46 -15.37 20.23
N LEU A 290 -2.31 -14.35 20.38
CA LEU A 290 -2.13 -13.07 19.73
C LEU A 290 -0.88 -12.34 20.23
N ALA A 291 -0.59 -12.43 21.53
CA ALA A 291 0.57 -11.79 22.16
C ALA A 291 1.88 -12.34 21.62
N TYR A 292 2.00 -13.68 21.53
CA TYR A 292 3.15 -14.36 20.93
C TYR A 292 3.39 -13.90 19.49
N ARG A 293 2.36 -13.95 18.64
CA ARG A 293 2.49 -13.58 17.22
C ARG A 293 2.86 -12.11 17.00
N LYS A 294 2.33 -11.20 17.83
CA LYS A 294 2.72 -9.79 17.81
C LYS A 294 4.20 -9.61 18.22
N SER A 295 4.62 -10.22 19.33
CA SER A 295 6.01 -10.17 19.79
C SER A 295 6.98 -10.84 18.81
N PHE A 296 6.56 -11.91 18.14
CA PHE A 296 7.32 -12.57 17.08
C PHE A 296 7.62 -11.61 15.93
N LEU A 297 6.60 -10.98 15.34
CA LEU A 297 6.79 -10.09 14.19
C LEU A 297 7.61 -8.84 14.54
N LEU A 298 7.40 -8.27 15.74
CA LEU A 298 8.20 -7.13 16.20
C LEU A 298 9.68 -7.50 16.36
N SER A 299 9.98 -8.66 16.96
CA SER A 299 11.36 -9.11 17.13
C SER A 299 12.00 -9.48 15.80
N TYR A 300 11.25 -10.12 14.91
CA TYR A 300 11.68 -10.42 13.55
C TYR A 300 12.08 -9.14 12.82
N ALA A 301 11.22 -8.11 12.85
CA ALA A 301 11.50 -6.80 12.26
C ALA A 301 12.75 -6.15 12.84
N HIS A 302 12.88 -6.09 14.17
CA HIS A 302 14.06 -5.52 14.83
C HIS A 302 15.35 -6.16 14.33
N ARG A 303 15.39 -7.51 14.30
CA ARG A 303 16.60 -8.22 13.90
C ARG A 303 16.90 -8.09 12.40
N VAL A 304 15.89 -8.10 11.55
CA VAL A 304 16.06 -7.79 10.12
C VAL A 304 16.62 -6.38 9.92
N GLY A 305 16.11 -5.40 10.65
CA GLY A 305 16.62 -4.02 10.62
C GLY A 305 18.10 -3.91 11.00
N GLU A 306 18.53 -4.59 12.07
CA GLU A 306 19.96 -4.67 12.44
C GLU A 306 20.82 -5.22 11.31
N ARG A 307 20.37 -6.29 10.65
CA ARG A 307 21.10 -6.96 9.56
C ARG A 307 21.19 -6.08 8.32
N LEU A 308 20.09 -5.43 7.92
CA LEU A 308 20.06 -4.53 6.77
C LEU A 308 20.94 -3.30 7.01
N LYS A 309 20.92 -2.73 8.22
CA LYS A 309 21.82 -1.60 8.58
C LYS A 309 23.29 -1.99 8.46
N ALA A 310 23.67 -3.18 8.92
CA ALA A 310 25.03 -3.70 8.76
C ALA A 310 25.42 -3.95 7.29
N ALA A 311 24.50 -4.44 6.47
CA ALA A 311 24.74 -4.69 5.04
C ALA A 311 24.88 -3.40 4.21
N ASN A 312 24.25 -2.31 4.65
CA ASN A 312 24.24 -1.02 3.97
C ASN A 312 25.28 -0.02 4.52
N GLU A 313 26.20 -0.45 5.37
CA GLU A 313 27.29 0.39 5.85
C GLU A 313 28.19 0.77 4.65
N PRO A 314 28.31 2.07 4.33
CA PRO A 314 29.03 2.50 3.14
C PRO A 314 30.52 2.13 3.25
N PRO A 315 31.22 1.88 2.13
CA PRO A 315 32.67 1.77 2.17
C PRO A 315 33.25 3.07 2.74
N THR A 316 34.00 2.97 3.84
CA THR A 316 34.64 4.10 4.54
C THR A 316 35.67 4.86 3.70
N ASP A 317 36.02 4.36 2.51
CA ASP A 317 37.10 4.86 1.67
C ASP A 317 36.65 5.79 0.52
N ASP A 318 35.36 6.12 0.38
CA ASP A 318 34.89 7.05 -0.69
C ASP A 318 34.28 8.34 -0.13
N ASP A 319 35.16 9.26 0.27
CA ASP A 319 34.82 10.61 0.76
C ASP A 319 33.92 11.41 -0.19
N ARG A 320 33.86 11.04 -1.48
CA ARG A 320 33.01 11.72 -2.48
C ARG A 320 31.53 11.38 -2.33
N LEU A 321 31.18 10.25 -1.70
CA LEU A 321 29.79 9.81 -1.53
C LEU A 321 29.08 10.48 -0.36
N LEU A 322 29.83 10.87 0.68
CA LEU A 322 29.26 11.46 1.90
C LEU A 322 28.46 12.75 1.64
N PRO A 323 28.92 13.72 0.82
CA PRO A 323 28.14 14.92 0.52
C PRO A 323 26.83 14.62 -0.21
N VAL A 324 26.86 13.70 -1.17
CA VAL A 324 25.69 13.29 -1.97
C VAL A 324 24.64 12.61 -1.09
N LEU A 325 25.07 11.69 -0.22
CA LEU A 325 24.19 11.03 0.74
C LEU A 325 23.56 12.02 1.73
N ALA A 326 24.34 13.00 2.21
CA ALA A 326 23.83 14.05 3.08
C ALA A 326 22.81 14.96 2.38
N GLU A 327 23.03 15.27 1.10
CA GLU A 327 22.09 16.05 0.29
C GLU A 327 20.79 15.31 0.03
N ARG A 328 20.87 14.04 -0.40
CA ARG A 328 19.69 13.19 -0.62
C ARG A 328 18.88 13.01 0.66
N LYS A 329 19.56 12.77 1.79
CA LYS A 329 18.91 12.72 3.10
C LYS A 329 18.17 14.02 3.43
N ARG A 330 18.81 15.19 3.19
CA ARG A 330 18.16 16.50 3.39
C ARG A 330 16.92 16.67 2.52
N ALA A 331 16.97 16.28 1.25
CA ALA A 331 15.83 16.35 0.35
C ALA A 331 14.66 15.46 0.82
N VAL A 332 14.94 14.23 1.24
CA VAL A 332 13.93 13.31 1.80
C VAL A 332 13.33 13.87 3.09
N ASP A 333 14.16 14.39 4.00
CA ASP A 333 13.71 14.96 5.26
C ASP A 333 12.84 16.23 5.02
N GLN A 334 13.19 17.07 4.03
CA GLN A 334 12.38 18.24 3.65
C GLN A 334 11.00 17.84 3.10
N LEU A 335 10.95 16.88 2.18
CA LEU A 335 9.68 16.38 1.65
C LEU A 335 8.84 15.74 2.77
N PHE A 336 9.46 14.96 3.65
CA PHE A 336 8.80 14.36 4.81
C PHE A 336 8.16 15.42 5.71
N THR A 337 8.88 16.49 6.06
CA THR A 337 8.33 17.56 6.90
C THR A 337 7.23 18.37 6.21
N THR A 338 7.27 18.44 4.89
CA THR A 338 6.23 19.11 4.09
C THR A 338 4.93 18.32 4.07
N LEU A 339 5.03 17.00 3.83
CA LEU A 339 3.87 16.11 3.73
C LEU A 339 3.27 15.76 5.10
N PHE A 340 4.10 15.56 6.12
CA PHE A 340 3.68 15.00 7.41
C PHE A 340 3.95 15.97 8.56
N THR A 341 3.01 16.89 8.76
CA THR A 341 3.15 17.99 9.74
C THR A 341 2.85 17.58 11.18
N ARG A 342 2.15 16.45 11.39
CA ARG A 342 1.74 15.96 12.71
C ARG A 342 2.05 14.48 12.83
N THR A 343 3.25 14.16 13.30
CA THR A 343 3.68 12.77 13.55
C THR A 343 3.98 12.57 15.03
N VAL A 344 3.63 11.39 15.55
CA VAL A 344 4.00 10.96 16.90
C VAL A 344 4.81 9.68 16.83
N SER A 345 5.75 9.52 17.76
CA SER A 345 6.46 8.25 17.91
C SER A 345 5.53 7.21 18.50
N LYS A 346 5.40 6.06 17.83
CA LYS A 346 4.63 4.91 18.31
C LYS A 346 5.59 3.85 18.86
N SER A 347 5.32 3.37 20.07
CA SER A 347 6.00 2.21 20.65
C SER A 347 4.99 1.10 20.93
N THR A 348 5.36 -0.14 20.62
CA THR A 348 4.48 -1.31 20.83
C THR A 348 5.04 -2.19 21.94
N PRO A 349 4.28 -2.46 23.02
CA PRO A 349 4.79 -3.26 24.13
C PRO A 349 4.99 -4.73 23.72
N ILE A 350 6.10 -5.30 24.18
CA ILE A 350 6.39 -6.74 24.06
C ILE A 350 5.64 -7.47 25.17
N ARG A 351 4.84 -8.48 24.81
CA ARG A 351 3.96 -9.19 25.76
C ARG A 351 4.17 -10.70 25.79
N SER A 352 5.16 -11.20 25.04
CA SER A 352 5.56 -12.60 25.03
C SER A 352 7.06 -12.69 24.78
N GLU A 353 7.80 -13.13 25.78
CA GLU A 353 9.23 -13.37 25.66
C GLU A 353 9.52 -14.54 24.72
N ALA A 354 8.74 -15.62 24.82
CA ALA A 354 8.85 -16.76 23.91
C ALA A 354 8.61 -16.35 22.45
N GLY A 355 7.60 -15.51 22.20
CA GLY A 355 7.34 -14.93 20.88
C GLY A 355 8.51 -14.10 20.38
N TRP A 356 9.06 -13.25 21.25
CA TRP A 356 10.23 -12.44 20.93
C TRP A 356 11.44 -13.29 20.52
N GLN A 357 11.83 -14.27 21.34
CA GLN A 357 12.98 -15.13 21.04
C GLN A 357 12.80 -15.92 19.74
N ALA A 358 11.61 -16.47 19.52
CA ALA A 358 11.29 -17.18 18.28
C ALA A 358 11.37 -16.27 17.05
N GLY A 359 10.86 -15.04 17.14
CA GLY A 359 10.93 -14.03 16.08
C GLY A 359 12.38 -13.66 15.74
N ARG A 360 13.21 -13.43 16.75
CA ARG A 360 14.64 -13.14 16.57
C ARG A 360 15.39 -14.30 15.91
N ALA A 361 15.13 -15.52 16.37
CA ALA A 361 15.74 -16.72 15.80
C ALA A 361 15.32 -16.93 14.34
N ALA A 362 14.05 -16.69 14.01
CA ALA A 362 13.55 -16.73 12.64
C ALA A 362 14.20 -15.66 11.77
N ALA A 363 14.37 -14.44 12.27
CA ALA A 363 15.04 -13.37 11.55
C ALA A 363 16.54 -13.59 11.34
N ASN A 364 17.20 -14.42 12.15
CA ASN A 364 18.58 -14.85 11.86
C ASN A 364 18.66 -15.81 10.66
N ARG A 365 17.60 -16.57 10.41
CA ARG A 365 17.47 -17.47 9.25
C ARG A 365 16.75 -16.81 8.08
N ALA A 366 16.32 -15.56 8.23
CA ALA A 366 15.71 -14.81 7.16
C ALA A 366 16.76 -14.51 6.10
N ASP A 367 16.29 -14.37 4.87
CA ASP A 367 17.20 -14.37 3.74
C ASP A 367 17.84 -12.98 3.57
N LEU A 368 18.99 -12.71 4.21
CA LEU A 368 19.61 -11.38 4.20
C LEU A 368 21.16 -11.36 4.22
N ASP A 369 21.87 -12.49 4.32
CA ASP A 369 23.31 -12.50 4.64
C ASP A 369 24.28 -12.38 3.45
N VAL A 370 25.01 -11.27 3.40
CA VAL A 370 26.07 -11.01 2.40
C VAL A 370 27.39 -11.56 2.94
N ARG A 371 27.74 -12.82 2.63
CA ARG A 371 29.13 -13.27 2.82
C ARG A 371 30.00 -12.66 1.72
N ARG A 372 30.85 -11.70 2.12
CA ARG A 372 31.95 -11.17 1.31
C ARG A 372 32.88 -12.33 0.93
N SER A 373 33.00 -12.60 -0.37
CA SER A 373 34.04 -13.46 -0.97
C SER A 373 35.07 -12.61 -1.67
#